data_AF-A0A0A2BUI4-F1
#
_entry.id   AF-A0A0A2BUI4-F1
#
_cell.length_a   1.000
_cell.length_b   1.000
_cell.length_c   1.000
_cell.angle_alpha   90.00
_cell.angle_beta   90.00
_cell.angle_gamma   90.00
#
_symmetry.space_group_name_H-M   'P 1'
#
loop_
_entity.id
_entity.type
_entity.pdbx_description
1 polymer ?
#
loop_
_entity_poly.entity_id
_entity_poly.type
_entity_poly.pdbx_seq_one_letter_code
_entity_poly.pdbx_strand_id
1 'polypeptide(L)'
;MNYQLLLECHAQGTQITRQEAELLDLELYSQIESIKVSRTQGCLQIAPDHICKISLVCNGSNWITCLAAVLDQLLPATIGKKARGAQVFDELVRNGYFQ
;
A
#
# COMPACT_ATOMS: atom_id res chain seq x y z
N MET A 1 2.55 -6.91 10.90
CA MET A 1 2.50 -8.18 10.12
C MET A 1 3.52 -8.09 8.99
N ASN A 2 4.10 -9.17 8.45
CA ASN A 2 4.95 -9.02 7.25
C ASN A 2 4.08 -8.92 5.99
N TYR A 3 3.55 -7.72 5.73
CA TYR A 3 2.68 -7.45 4.58
C TYR A 3 3.40 -7.62 3.23
N GLN A 4 4.71 -7.40 3.20
CA GLN A 4 5.51 -7.59 1.99
C GLN A 4 5.48 -9.05 1.56
N LEU A 5 5.61 -9.99 2.50
CA LEU A 5 5.49 -11.42 2.20
C LEU A 5 4.10 -11.80 1.66
N LEU A 6 3.03 -11.21 2.21
CA LEU A 6 1.67 -11.45 1.71
C LEU A 6 1.47 -10.93 0.29
N LEU A 7 2.01 -9.74 -0.01
CA LEU A 7 2.00 -9.16 -1.36
C LEU A 7 2.82 -10.01 -2.34
N GLU A 8 3.96 -10.56 -1.91
CA GLU A 8 4.77 -11.50 -2.70
C GLU A 8 4.00 -12.78 -3.02
N CYS A 9 3.37 -13.41 -2.02
CA CYS A 9 2.52 -14.59 -2.23
C CYS A 9 1.36 -14.26 -3.18
N HIS A 10 0.76 -13.07 -3.05
CA HIS A 10 -0.31 -12.62 -3.93
C HIS A 10 0.15 -12.43 -5.37
N ALA A 11 1.33 -11.83 -5.58
CA ALA A 11 1.94 -11.69 -6.88
C ALA A 11 2.25 -13.03 -7.56
N GLN A 12 2.45 -14.09 -6.77
CA GLN A 12 2.63 -15.47 -7.25
C GLN A 12 1.29 -16.22 -7.49
N GLY A 13 0.15 -15.55 -7.31
CA GLY A 13 -1.18 -16.11 -7.59
C GLY A 13 -1.94 -16.59 -6.36
N THR A 14 -1.43 -16.39 -5.15
CA THR A 14 -2.18 -16.69 -3.92
C THR A 14 -3.29 -15.68 -3.72
N GLN A 15 -4.50 -16.14 -3.41
CA GLN A 15 -5.59 -15.21 -3.09
C GLN A 15 -5.43 -14.66 -1.68
N ILE A 16 -5.54 -13.35 -1.54
CA ILE A 16 -5.64 -12.69 -0.23
C ILE A 16 -7.08 -12.88 0.26
N THR A 17 -7.22 -13.51 1.43
CA THR A 17 -8.52 -13.68 2.08
C THR A 17 -9.05 -12.35 2.61
N ARG A 18 -10.35 -12.28 2.91
CA ARG A 18 -10.95 -11.08 3.47
C ARG A 18 -10.33 -10.68 4.82
N GLN A 19 -10.05 -11.65 5.68
CA GLN A 19 -9.43 -11.42 6.98
C GLN A 19 -8.01 -10.88 6.81
N GLU A 20 -7.23 -11.41 5.88
CA GLU A 20 -5.90 -10.87 5.55
C GLU A 20 -6.00 -9.46 4.98
N ALA A 21 -6.99 -9.17 4.12
CA ALA A 21 -7.22 -7.83 3.60
C ALA A 21 -7.55 -6.82 4.72
N GLU A 22 -8.37 -7.20 5.69
CA GLU A 22 -8.68 -6.35 6.86
C GLU A 22 -7.43 -6.11 7.73
N LEU A 23 -6.57 -7.11 7.91
CA LEU A 23 -5.29 -6.95 8.62
C LEU A 23 -4.31 -6.06 7.84
N LEU A 24 -4.26 -6.21 6.51
CA LEU A 24 -3.47 -5.35 5.62
C LEU A 24 -3.95 -3.90 5.65
N ASP A 25 -5.25 -3.66 5.80
CA ASP A 25 -5.82 -2.31 5.93
C ASP A 25 -5.38 -1.62 7.24
N LEU A 26 -5.37 -2.38 8.35
CA LEU A 26 -4.82 -1.89 9.64
C LEU A 26 -3.32 -1.60 9.55
N GLU A 27 -2.57 -2.46 8.87
CA GLU A 27 -1.14 -2.27 8.62
C GLU A 27 -0.89 -1.02 7.76
N LEU A 28 -1.68 -0.81 6.70
CA LEU A 28 -1.60 0.41 5.89
C LEU A 28 -1.85 1.67 6.73
N TYR A 29 -2.89 1.66 7.56
CA TYR A 29 -3.16 2.78 8.46
C TYR A 29 -1.98 3.07 9.38
N SER A 30 -1.39 2.04 10.00
CA SER A 30 -0.19 2.17 10.84
C SER A 30 0.99 2.77 10.07
N GLN A 31 1.19 2.38 8.81
CA GLN A 31 2.24 2.93 7.96
C GLN A 31 2.00 4.39 7.60
N ILE A 32 0.76 4.77 7.30
CA ILE A 32 0.37 6.17 7.05
C ILE A 32 0.65 7.03 8.29
N GLU A 33 0.32 6.56 9.49
CA GLU A 33 0.64 7.30 10.72
C GLU A 33 2.15 7.36 10.96
N SER A 34 2.87 6.27 10.65
CA SER A 34 4.33 6.21 10.82
C SER A 34 5.08 7.21 9.94
N ILE A 35 4.65 7.41 8.68
CA ILE A 35 5.31 8.36 7.76
C ILE A 35 5.12 9.82 8.16
N LYS A 36 4.13 10.13 9.01
CA LYS A 36 3.95 11.48 9.58
C LYS A 36 4.99 11.81 10.65
N VAL A 37 5.58 10.78 11.27
CA VAL A 37 6.51 10.92 12.40
C VAL A 37 7.95 10.60 11.98
N SER A 38 8.16 9.71 11.01
CA SER A 38 9.50 9.27 10.59
C SER A 38 9.62 9.03 9.09
N ARG A 39 10.74 9.49 8.52
CA ARG A 39 11.10 9.34 7.10
C ARG A 39 11.90 8.09 6.77
N THR A 40 12.31 7.32 7.77
CA THR A 40 13.20 6.14 7.59
C THR A 40 12.44 4.82 7.54
N GLN A 41 11.14 4.86 7.29
CA GLN A 41 10.29 3.68 7.32
C GLN A 41 10.47 2.81 6.06
N GLY A 42 10.54 1.49 6.25
CA GLY A 42 10.69 0.53 5.14
C GLY A 42 9.53 0.56 4.13
N CYS A 43 8.36 1.06 4.52
CA CYS A 43 7.21 1.23 3.62
C CYS A 43 7.43 2.29 2.52
N LEU A 44 8.43 3.16 2.69
CA LEU A 44 8.86 4.16 1.70
C LEU A 44 9.94 3.62 0.75
N GLN A 45 10.42 2.39 0.96
CA GLN A 45 11.32 1.76 0.00
C GLN A 45 10.56 1.43 -1.28
N ILE A 46 11.30 1.49 -2.40
CA ILE A 46 10.80 1.10 -3.71
C ILE A 46 10.41 -0.39 -3.67
N ALA A 47 9.20 -0.70 -4.14
CA ALA A 47 8.74 -2.06 -4.29
C ALA A 47 9.35 -2.71 -5.55
N PRO A 48 9.56 -4.04 -5.55
CA PRO A 48 9.95 -4.75 -6.75
C PRO A 48 8.97 -4.54 -7.92
N ASP A 49 9.47 -4.58 -9.16
CA ASP A 49 8.66 -4.33 -10.36
C ASP A 49 7.47 -5.28 -10.50
N HIS A 50 7.62 -6.55 -10.11
CA HIS A 50 6.52 -7.52 -10.18
C HIS A 50 5.39 -7.18 -9.20
N ILE A 51 5.71 -6.57 -8.05
CA ILE A 51 4.73 -6.06 -7.09
C ILE A 51 4.03 -4.82 -7.65
N CYS A 52 4.77 -3.90 -8.27
CA CYS A 52 4.17 -2.73 -8.93
C CYS A 52 3.18 -3.17 -10.03
N LYS A 53 3.57 -4.19 -10.82
CA LYS A 53 2.75 -4.73 -11.89
C LYS A 53 1.45 -5.37 -11.39
N ILE A 54 1.49 -6.22 -10.35
CA ILE A 54 0.27 -6.86 -9.83
C ILE A 54 -0.66 -5.82 -9.17
N SER A 55 -0.09 -4.80 -8.53
CA SER A 55 -0.83 -3.71 -7.92
C SER A 55 -1.35 -2.67 -8.91
N LEU A 56 -1.04 -2.81 -10.21
CA LEU A 56 -1.44 -1.90 -11.29
C LEU A 56 -0.97 -0.46 -11.09
N VAL A 57 0.24 -0.29 -10.56
CA VAL A 57 0.91 1.02 -10.41
C VAL A 57 2.18 1.08 -11.24
N CYS A 58 2.76 2.29 -11.38
CA CYS A 58 4.00 2.46 -12.14
C CYS A 58 5.19 1.81 -11.43
N ASN A 59 6.14 1.26 -12.19
CA ASN A 59 7.41 0.77 -11.65
C ASN A 59 8.15 1.89 -10.90
N GLY A 60 8.91 1.53 -9.87
CA GLY A 60 9.54 2.50 -8.97
C GLY A 60 8.61 3.07 -7.90
N SER A 61 7.38 2.57 -7.79
CA SER A 61 6.46 2.94 -6.70
C SER A 61 6.92 2.37 -5.36
N ASN A 62 6.58 3.06 -4.27
CA ASN A 62 6.89 2.61 -2.92
C ASN A 62 6.00 1.43 -2.49
N TRP A 63 6.47 0.64 -1.52
CA TRP A 63 5.68 -0.44 -0.91
C TRP A 63 4.32 0.02 -0.39
N ILE A 64 4.26 1.17 0.28
CA ILE A 64 3.00 1.73 0.81
C ILE A 64 1.99 2.03 -0.30
N THR A 65 2.45 2.46 -1.48
CA THR A 65 1.61 2.72 -2.64
C THR A 65 1.07 1.42 -3.23
N CYS A 66 1.92 0.40 -3.36
CA CYS A 66 1.52 -0.91 -3.86
C CYS A 66 0.51 -1.58 -2.92
N LEU A 67 0.75 -1.51 -1.61
CA LEU A 67 -0.17 -2.03 -0.58
C LEU A 67 -1.55 -1.38 -0.69
N ALA A 68 -1.60 -0.05 -0.78
CA ALA A 68 -2.86 0.67 -0.88
C ALA A 68 -3.62 0.35 -2.18
N ALA A 69 -2.91 0.21 -3.30
CA ALA A 69 -3.51 -0.16 -4.57
C ALA A 69 -4.09 -1.59 -4.55
N VAL A 70 -3.39 -2.56 -3.97
CA VAL A 70 -3.92 -3.93 -3.78
C VAL A 70 -5.16 -3.92 -2.88
N LEU A 71 -5.15 -3.14 -1.80
CA LEU A 71 -6.33 -3.00 -0.93
C LEU A 71 -7.51 -2.34 -1.65
N ASP A 72 -7.29 -1.38 -2.54
CA ASP A 72 -8.36 -0.78 -3.35
C ASP A 72 -8.95 -1.78 -4.37
N GLN A 73 -8.16 -2.74 -4.84
CA GLN A 73 -8.66 -3.84 -5.69
C GLN A 73 -9.50 -4.85 -4.89
N LEU A 74 -9.05 -5.23 -3.69
CA LEU A 74 -9.71 -6.23 -2.85
C LEU A 74 -10.93 -5.68 -2.11
N LEU A 75 -10.85 -4.43 -1.67
CA LEU A 75 -11.87 -3.73 -0.87
C LEU A 75 -12.17 -2.37 -1.50
N PRO A 76 -12.91 -2.34 -2.63
CA PRO A 76 -13.21 -1.11 -3.34
C PRO A 76 -13.84 -0.05 -2.42
N ALA A 77 -13.42 1.20 -2.58
CA ALA A 77 -13.96 2.30 -1.80
C ALA A 77 -15.47 2.44 -2.03
N THR A 78 -16.22 2.61 -0.94
CA THR A 78 -17.63 2.96 -1.03
C THR A 78 -17.80 4.37 -1.58
N ILE A 79 -18.90 4.64 -2.27
CA ILE A 79 -19.25 5.96 -2.79
C ILE A 79 -19.10 7.02 -1.69
N GLY A 80 -18.39 8.10 -1.99
CA GLY A 80 -18.12 9.20 -1.06
C GLY A 80 -16.89 9.02 -0.16
N LYS A 81 -16.23 7.86 -0.17
CA LYS A 81 -14.93 7.67 0.49
C LYS A 81 -13.79 7.71 -0.51
N LYS A 82 -12.68 8.31 -0.10
CA LYS A 82 -11.45 8.35 -0.89
C LYS A 82 -10.78 6.98 -0.92
N ALA A 83 -10.36 6.54 -2.10
CA ALA A 83 -9.56 5.33 -2.29
C ALA A 83 -8.25 5.41 -1.48
N ARG A 84 -7.77 4.28 -0.97
CA ARG A 84 -6.59 4.21 -0.11
C ARG A 84 -5.35 4.70 -0.83
N GLY A 85 -5.16 4.35 -2.10
CA GLY A 85 -4.04 4.82 -2.91
C GLY A 85 -3.99 6.35 -2.98
N ALA A 86 -5.16 6.99 -3.07
CA ALA A 86 -5.25 8.44 -3.09
C ALA A 86 -5.01 9.06 -1.69
N GLN A 87 -5.38 8.38 -0.60
CA GLN A 87 -5.04 8.82 0.75
C GLN A 87 -3.53 8.75 1.00
N VAL A 88 -2.89 7.66 0.59
CA VAL A 88 -1.42 7.51 0.66
C VAL A 88 -0.74 8.60 -0.12
N PHE A 89 -1.17 8.88 -1.35
CA PHE A 89 -0.59 9.94 -2.17
C PHE A 89 -0.67 11.31 -1.48
N ASP A 90 -1.84 11.69 -0.94
CA ASP A 90 -2.00 12.95 -0.22
C ASP A 90 -1.05 13.07 0.97
N GLU A 91 -0.92 12.01 1.77
CA GLU A 91 -0.06 12.02 2.94
C GLU A 91 1.42 12.05 2.55
N LEU A 92 1.82 11.37 1.48
CA LEU A 92 3.18 11.47 0.96
C LEU A 92 3.51 12.89 0.51
N VAL A 93 2.60 13.56 -0.21
CA VAL A 93 2.76 14.96 -0.63
C VAL A 93 2.80 15.89 0.58
N ARG A 94 1.84 15.76 1.51
CA ARG A 94 1.73 16.60 2.71
C ARG A 94 2.97 16.53 3.58
N ASN A 95 3.60 15.36 3.68
CA ASN A 95 4.79 15.15 4.49
C ASN A 95 6.11 15.37 3.70
N GLY A 96 6.03 15.79 2.44
CA GLY A 96 7.16 16.22 1.61
C GLY A 96 8.04 15.08 1.12
N TYR A 97 7.44 13.94 0.76
CA TYR A 97 8.15 12.77 0.20
C TYR A 97 8.29 12.81 -1.33
N PHE A 98 7.59 13.71 -2.01
CA PHE A 98 7.80 14.03 -3.41
C PHE A 98 8.46 15.41 -3.49
N GLN A 99 9.75 15.46 -3.85
CA GLN A 99 10.52 16.68 -4.11
C GLN A 99 11.02 16.67 -5.55
#